data_AF-A0A3E0UGI2-F1
#
_entry.id   AF-A0A3E0UGI2-F1
#
_cell.length_a   1.000
_cell.length_b   1.000
_cell.length_c   1.000
_cell.angle_alpha   90.00
_cell.angle_beta   90.00
_cell.angle_gamma   90.00
#
_symmetry.space_group_name_H-M   'P 1'
#
loop_
_entity.id
_entity.type
_entity.pdbx_description
1 polymer ?
#
loop_
_entity_poly.entity_id
_entity_poly.type
_entity_poly.pdbx_seq_one_letter_code
_entity_poly.pdbx_strand_id
1 'polypeptide(L)'
;MEIFTDGSLIIWDKNELERAEKEVPAEEVISLRVGAKCYSEVGLSNLYRRIAKYKNVTKVSVADDRILDPDMPSVKAKFEKLFPNASFEWSYDLLVGGKHGR
;
A
#
# COMPACT_ATOMS: atom_id res chain seq x y z
N MET A 1 -4.59 12.16 11.03
CA MET A 1 -5.48 11.32 10.20
C MET A 1 -5.68 10.01 10.94
N GLU A 2 -6.88 9.47 10.90
CA GLU A 2 -7.12 8.09 11.34
C GLU A 2 -6.62 7.17 10.21
N ILE A 3 -5.71 6.25 10.55
CA ILE A 3 -5.10 5.34 9.56
C ILE A 3 -5.95 4.09 9.32
N PHE A 4 -6.92 3.82 10.20
CA PHE A 4 -7.75 2.63 10.15
C PHE A 4 -9.18 2.92 10.61
N THR A 5 -10.15 2.65 9.73
CA THR A 5 -11.58 2.87 9.98
C THR A 5 -12.38 1.79 9.24
N ASP A 6 -13.32 1.13 9.91
CA ASP A 6 -14.25 0.15 9.31
C ASP A 6 -13.58 -0.91 8.41
N GLY A 7 -12.42 -1.44 8.84
CA GLY A 7 -11.66 -2.43 8.07
C GLY A 7 -10.80 -1.86 6.94
N SER A 8 -10.81 -0.55 6.73
CA SER A 8 -9.97 0.13 5.74
C SER A 8 -8.70 0.70 6.37
N LEU A 9 -7.54 0.18 5.96
CA LEU A 9 -6.22 0.64 6.36
C LEU A 9 -5.60 1.52 5.26
N ILE A 10 -5.24 2.75 5.62
CA ILE A 10 -4.53 3.70 4.75
C ILE A 10 -3.13 3.93 5.30
N ILE A 11 -2.11 3.65 4.48
CA ILE A 11 -0.70 3.79 4.82
C ILE A 11 -0.07 4.82 3.88
N TRP A 12 0.03 6.07 4.30
CA TRP A 12 0.63 7.15 3.53
C TRP A 12 2.16 7.09 3.51
N ASP A 13 2.78 6.93 4.68
CA ASP A 13 4.24 6.96 4.85
C ASP A 13 4.78 5.91 5.84
N LYS A 14 6.09 5.92 6.08
CA LYS A 14 6.76 4.96 6.96
C LYS A 14 6.21 5.00 8.40
N ASN A 15 5.90 6.18 8.92
CA ASN A 15 5.43 6.32 10.30
C ASN A 15 4.05 5.68 10.47
N GLU A 16 3.17 5.86 9.48
CA GLU A 16 1.85 5.21 9.48
C GLU A 16 1.95 3.69 9.32
N LEU A 17 2.92 3.18 8.55
CA LEU A 17 3.19 1.74 8.48
C LEU A 17 3.62 1.19 9.85
N GLU A 18 4.56 1.86 10.52
CA GLU A 18 5.02 1.46 11.87
C GLU A 18 3.91 1.56 12.92
N ARG A 19 3.00 2.52 12.77
CA ARG A 19 1.83 2.69 13.62
C ARG A 19 0.81 1.58 13.38
N ALA A 20 0.47 1.31 12.12
CA ALA A 20 -0.42 0.23 11.72
C ALA A 20 0.08 -1.14 12.18
N GLU A 21 1.39 -1.33 12.26
CA GLU A 21 1.96 -2.58 12.75
C GLU A 21 1.67 -2.86 14.22
N LYS A 22 1.52 -1.82 15.03
CA LYS A 22 1.31 -1.88 16.48
C LYS A 22 -0.17 -1.78 16.86
N GLU A 23 -0.91 -0.95 16.14
CA GLU A 23 -2.26 -0.52 16.55
C GLU A 23 -3.38 -1.24 15.80
N VAL A 24 -3.12 -1.76 14.60
CA VAL A 24 -4.18 -2.32 13.74
C VAL A 24 -4.14 -3.86 13.77
N PRO A 25 -5.22 -4.51 14.26
CA PRO A 25 -5.35 -5.96 14.19
C PRO A 25 -5.32 -6.43 12.73
N ALA A 26 -4.46 -7.40 12.42
CA ALA A 26 -4.22 -7.77 11.02
C ALA A 26 -5.42 -8.47 10.37
N GLU A 27 -6.23 -9.13 11.19
CA GLU A 27 -7.46 -9.84 10.86
C GLU A 27 -8.63 -8.90 10.54
N GLU A 28 -8.63 -7.67 11.03
CA GLU A 28 -9.70 -6.70 10.79
C GLU A 28 -9.50 -5.93 9.47
N VAL A 29 -8.33 -6.02 8.84
CA VAL A 29 -8.02 -5.29 7.60
C VAL A 29 -8.63 -6.00 6.39
N ILE A 30 -9.61 -5.32 5.78
CA ILE A 30 -10.35 -5.76 4.59
C ILE A 30 -9.89 -5.01 3.35
N SER A 31 -9.54 -3.72 3.46
CA SER A 31 -8.95 -2.94 2.38
C SER A 31 -7.65 -2.26 2.78
N LEU A 32 -6.70 -2.22 1.84
CA LEU A 32 -5.37 -1.66 2.05
C LEU A 32 -5.06 -0.62 0.97
N ARG A 33 -4.77 0.62 1.39
CA ARG A 33 -4.20 1.65 0.51
C ARG A 33 -2.76 1.91 0.89
N VAL A 34 -1.86 1.86 -0.09
CA VAL A 34 -0.43 2.18 0.07
C VAL A 34 -0.09 3.44 -0.71
N GLY A 35 0.38 4.47 0.00
CA GLY A 35 0.88 5.71 -0.56
C GLY A 35 2.31 5.60 -1.09
N ALA A 36 2.63 6.48 -2.03
CA ALA A 36 3.90 6.55 -2.72
C ALA A 36 5.06 6.96 -1.82
N LYS A 37 4.77 7.78 -0.81
CA LYS A 37 5.76 8.17 0.20
C LYS A 37 6.21 6.96 1.04
N CYS A 38 5.29 6.07 1.41
CA CYS A 38 5.60 4.88 2.20
C CYS A 38 6.64 3.97 1.52
N TYR A 39 6.38 3.51 0.30
CA TYR A 39 7.33 2.60 -0.35
C TYR A 39 8.60 3.31 -0.83
N SER A 40 8.59 4.64 -0.99
CA SER A 40 9.80 5.43 -1.27
C SER A 40 10.76 5.46 -0.07
N GLU A 41 10.22 5.52 1.15
CA GLU A 41 11.02 5.55 2.38
C GLU A 41 11.44 4.15 2.85
N VAL A 42 10.58 3.15 2.66
CA VAL A 42 10.77 1.80 3.21
C VAL A 42 11.40 0.84 2.19
N GLY A 43 11.17 1.09 0.89
CA GLY A 43 11.47 0.18 -0.20
C GLY A 43 10.40 -0.90 -0.39
N LEU A 44 10.02 -1.18 -1.64
CA LEU A 44 8.97 -2.14 -2.00
C LEU A 44 9.18 -3.55 -1.42
N SER A 45 10.40 -4.07 -1.48
CA SER A 45 10.72 -5.40 -0.93
C SER A 45 10.45 -5.53 0.57
N ASN A 46 10.74 -4.47 1.34
CA ASN A 46 10.48 -4.44 2.78
C ASN A 46 8.99 -4.21 3.05
N LEU A 47 8.34 -3.32 2.29
CA LEU A 47 6.91 -3.11 2.38
C LEU A 47 6.15 -4.43 2.22
N TYR A 48 6.44 -5.21 1.16
CA TYR A 48 5.81 -6.51 0.92
C TYR A 48 5.87 -7.44 2.12
N ARG A 49 7.03 -7.57 2.77
CA ARG A 49 7.20 -8.44 3.94
C ARG A 49 6.33 -7.98 5.11
N ARG A 50 6.23 -6.66 5.32
CA ARG A 50 5.51 -6.05 6.43
C ARG A 50 4.00 -6.17 6.27
N ILE A 51 3.48 -5.89 5.07
CA ILE A 51 2.04 -5.94 4.79
C ILE A 51 1.51 -7.36 4.57
N ALA A 52 2.37 -8.36 4.38
CA ALA A 52 1.97 -9.75 4.16
C ALA A 52 1.18 -10.37 5.33
N LYS A 53 1.15 -9.72 6.51
CA LYS A 53 0.37 -10.16 7.67
C LYS A 53 -1.14 -9.98 7.51
N TYR A 54 -1.59 -9.05 6.66
CA TYR A 54 -3.01 -8.73 6.47
C TYR A 54 -3.70 -9.76 5.56
N LYS A 55 -4.21 -10.86 6.13
CA LYS A 55 -4.70 -12.02 5.34
C LYS A 55 -6.10 -11.87 4.76
N ASN A 56 -6.93 -10.98 5.33
CA ASN A 56 -8.34 -10.83 4.96
C ASN A 56 -8.58 -9.72 3.91
N VAL A 57 -7.50 -9.19 3.33
CA VAL A 57 -7.58 -8.10 2.35
C VAL A 57 -8.26 -8.59 1.07
N THR A 58 -9.31 -7.87 0.66
CA THR A 58 -10.07 -8.09 -0.58
C THR A 58 -9.95 -6.92 -1.56
N LYS A 59 -9.36 -5.80 -1.13
CA LYS A 59 -9.07 -4.65 -1.99
C LYS A 59 -7.70 -4.05 -1.67
N VAL A 60 -6.88 -3.86 -2.69
CA VAL A 60 -5.58 -3.20 -2.62
C VAL A 60 -5.54 -2.01 -3.58
N SER A 61 -5.19 -0.84 -3.07
CA SER A 61 -4.93 0.36 -3.87
C SER A 61 -3.52 0.85 -3.65
N VAL A 62 -2.76 1.13 -4.71
CA VAL A 62 -1.36 1.58 -4.61
C VAL A 62 -1.17 2.85 -5.42
N ALA A 63 -0.62 3.89 -4.81
CA ALA A 63 -0.25 5.11 -5.52
C ALA A 63 0.95 4.83 -6.45
N ASP A 64 0.88 5.18 -7.73
CA ASP A 64 1.96 4.91 -8.70
C ASP A 64 2.93 6.09 -8.92
N ASP A 65 2.81 7.19 -8.16
CA ASP A 65 3.60 8.42 -8.34
C ASP A 65 5.11 8.20 -8.45
N ARG A 66 5.63 7.14 -7.82
CA ARG A 66 7.07 6.82 -7.77
C ARG A 66 7.41 5.46 -8.38
N ILE A 67 6.47 4.87 -9.13
CA ILE A 67 6.68 3.62 -9.88
C ILE A 67 6.76 3.98 -11.36
N LEU A 68 7.82 3.53 -12.03
CA LEU A 68 7.96 3.76 -13.47
C LEU A 68 7.01 2.84 -14.24
N ASP A 69 6.45 3.32 -15.35
CA ASP A 69 5.53 2.54 -16.19
C ASP A 69 6.04 1.13 -16.56
N PRO A 70 7.33 0.92 -16.90
CA PRO A 70 7.86 -0.42 -17.16
C PRO A 70 7.83 -1.36 -15.95
N ASP A 71 7.89 -0.83 -14.72
CA ASP A 71 7.91 -1.62 -13.49
C ASP A 71 6.49 -1.94 -12.99
N MET A 72 5.47 -1.15 -13.39
CA MET A 72 4.09 -1.30 -12.93
C MET A 72 3.55 -2.74 -13.04
N PRO A 73 3.71 -3.48 -14.17
CA PRO A 73 3.22 -4.85 -14.25
C PRO A 73 3.86 -5.77 -13.22
N SER A 74 5.16 -5.61 -12.96
CA SER A 74 5.89 -6.43 -12.01
C SER A 74 5.48 -6.14 -10.55
N VAL A 75 5.24 -4.87 -10.22
CA VAL A 75 4.77 -4.44 -8.90
C VAL A 75 3.36 -4.94 -8.66
N LYS A 76 2.45 -4.75 -9.62
CA LYS A 76 1.08 -5.28 -9.55
C LYS A 76 1.08 -6.79 -9.31
N ALA A 77 1.85 -7.55 -10.09
CA ALA A 77 1.93 -9.00 -9.93
C ALA A 77 2.44 -9.43 -8.55
N LYS A 78 3.32 -8.64 -7.90
CA LYS A 78 3.74 -8.90 -6.53
C LYS A 78 2.59 -8.69 -5.54
N PHE A 79 1.84 -7.59 -5.64
CA PHE A 79 0.68 -7.36 -4.78
C PHE A 79 -0.40 -8.43 -4.98
N GLU A 80 -0.72 -8.80 -6.22
CA GLU A 80 -1.69 -9.87 -6.52
C GLU A 80 -1.22 -11.22 -5.97
N LYS A 81 0.08 -11.52 -6.01
CA LYS A 81 0.62 -12.73 -5.37
C LYS A 81 0.51 -12.68 -3.83
N LEU A 82 0.70 -11.51 -3.22
CA LEU A 82 0.59 -11.34 -1.77
C LEU A 82 -0.86 -11.44 -1.29
N PHE A 83 -1.80 -10.92 -2.08
CA PHE A 83 -3.22 -10.85 -1.76
C PHE A 83 -4.04 -11.49 -2.90
N PRO A 84 -4.01 -12.83 -3.05
CA PRO A 84 -4.58 -13.52 -4.21
C PRO A 84 -6.10 -13.38 -4.35
N ASN A 85 -6.80 -13.04 -3.27
CA ASN A 85 -8.25 -12.83 -3.25
C ASN A 85 -8.63 -11.35 -3.37
N ALA A 86 -7.65 -10.45 -3.50
CA ALA A 86 -7.90 -9.02 -3.56
C ALA A 86 -8.02 -8.51 -5.00
N SER A 87 -8.95 -7.58 -5.21
CA SER A 87 -8.91 -6.69 -6.36
C SER A 87 -7.74 -5.71 -6.20
N PHE A 88 -7.06 -5.39 -7.30
CA PHE A 88 -5.95 -4.45 -7.33
C PHE A 88 -6.29 -3.24 -8.21
N GLU A 89 -6.07 -2.04 -7.70
CA GLU A 89 -6.19 -0.79 -8.46
C GLU A 89 -4.98 0.13 -8.25
N TRP A 90 -4.63 0.88 -9.29
CA TRP A 90 -3.69 1.99 -9.18
C TRP A 90 -4.44 3.24 -8.69
N SER A 91 -3.78 4.02 -7.85
CA SER A 91 -4.21 5.36 -7.43
C SER A 91 -3.05 6.34 -7.56
N TYR A 92 -3.18 7.53 -7.00
CA TYR A 92 -2.14 8.55 -7.01
C TYR A 92 -2.22 9.42 -5.74
N ASP A 93 -1.10 10.05 -5.41
CA ASP A 93 -0.88 10.89 -4.23
C ASP A 93 -0.59 12.36 -4.57
N LEU A 94 -0.41 12.69 -5.86
CA LEU A 94 -0.05 14.02 -6.35
C LEU A 94 1.24 14.57 -5.72
N LEU A 95 2.22 13.70 -5.48
CA LEU A 95 3.47 14.10 -4.84
C LEU A 95 4.34 14.91 -5.80
N VAL A 96 4.92 16.02 -5.33
CA VAL A 96 5.90 16.81 -6.09
C VAL A 96 7.05 15.90 -6.56
N GLY A 97 7.35 15.95 -7.87
CA GLY A 97 8.36 15.08 -8.50
C GLY A 97 7.93 13.62 -8.66
N GLY A 98 6.67 13.30 -8.42
CA GLY A 98 6.02 12.06 -8.82
C GLY A 98 5.31 12.21 -10.17
N LYS A 99 4.96 11.07 -10.78
CA LYS A 99 4.29 10.98 -12.09
C LYS A 99 3.04 11.87 -12.23
N HIS A 100 2.31 12.07 -11.13
CA HIS A 100 1.07 12.86 -11.09
C HIS A 100 1.20 14.18 -10.33
N GLY A 101 2.39 14.45 -9.78
CA GLY A 101 2.69 15.72 -9.12
C GLY A 101 2.67 16.87 -10.10
N ARG A 102 2.04 17.97 -9.70
CA ARG A 102 2.15 19.26 -10.39
C ARG A 102 3.22 20.13 -9.72
#